data_AF-A0AAN5LES3-F1
#
_entry.id   AF-A0AAN5LES3-F1
#
_cell.length_a   1.000
_cell.length_b   1.000
_cell.length_c   1.000
_cell.angle_alpha   90.00
_cell.angle_beta   90.00
_cell.angle_gamma   90.00
#
_symmetry.space_group_name_H-M   'P 1'
#
loop_
_entity.id
_entity.type
_entity.pdbx_description
1 polymer ?
#
loop_
_entity_poly.entity_id
_entity_poly.type
_entity_poly.pdbx_seq_one_letter_code
_entity_poly.pdbx_strand_id
1 'polypeptide(L)'
;MAAINIPDIYGRHYLVNFDNVKFIEVSDNEERGDLIITFMDKATQVISVGLDREGAGDMLVRLCQAVCATDLSVRSKALWR
;
A
#
# COMPACT_ATOMS: atom_id res chain seq x y z
N MET A 1 15.71 -6.69 5.76
CA MET A 1 15.31 -5.33 6.17
C MET A 1 15.35 -4.45 4.95
N ALA A 2 14.25 -4.44 4.22
CA ALA A 2 14.08 -3.63 3.05
C ALA A 2 12.96 -2.62 3.28
N ALA A 3 13.38 -1.38 3.48
CA ALA A 3 12.49 -0.25 3.67
C ALA A 3 12.65 0.71 2.51
N ILE A 4 11.52 1.17 1.95
CA ILE A 4 11.51 2.12 0.83
C ILE A 4 10.71 3.34 1.25
N ASN A 5 11.21 4.52 0.89
CA ASN A 5 10.47 5.77 1.05
C ASN A 5 9.46 5.92 -0.09
N ILE A 6 8.19 5.99 0.27
CA ILE A 6 7.07 6.19 -0.65
C ILE A 6 6.56 7.62 -0.47
N PRO A 7 6.63 8.47 -1.51
CA PRO A 7 6.01 9.78 -1.47
C PRO A 7 4.48 9.67 -1.60
N ASP A 8 3.75 10.53 -0.88
CA ASP A 8 2.33 10.77 -1.14
C ASP A 8 2.13 11.94 -2.14
N ILE A 9 0.89 12.14 -2.54
CA ILE A 9 0.50 13.24 -3.45
C ILE A 9 0.70 14.64 -2.88
N TYR A 10 0.99 14.79 -1.59
CA TYR A 10 1.24 16.07 -0.92
C TYR A 10 2.72 16.32 -0.65
N GLY A 11 3.62 15.46 -1.15
CA GLY A 11 5.07 15.59 -0.98
C GLY A 11 5.58 15.13 0.40
N ARG A 12 4.76 14.39 1.16
CA ARG A 12 5.17 13.71 2.40
C ARG A 12 5.80 12.37 2.04
N HIS A 13 6.83 11.99 2.77
CA HIS A 13 7.50 10.71 2.58
C HIS A 13 7.15 9.75 3.72
N TYR A 14 6.78 8.53 3.34
CA TYR A 14 6.43 7.45 4.25
C TYR A 14 7.45 6.34 4.12
N LEU A 15 8.13 6.01 5.21
CA LEU A 15 9.07 4.89 5.24
C LEU A 15 8.29 3.60 5.48
N VAL A 16 8.19 2.75 4.47
CA VAL A 16 7.49 1.47 4.54
C VAL A 16 8.51 0.35 4.67
N ASN A 17 8.44 -0.43 5.76
CA ASN A 17 9.24 -1.64 5.93
C ASN A 17 8.48 -2.84 5.35
N PHE A 18 8.95 -3.33 4.20
CA PHE A 18 8.28 -4.37 3.43
C PHE A 18 8.33 -5.74 4.13
N ASP A 19 9.38 -6.02 4.92
CA ASP A 19 9.49 -7.27 5.70
C ASP A 19 8.35 -7.44 6.72
N ASN A 20 7.70 -6.35 7.11
CA ASN A 20 6.63 -6.34 8.10
C ASN A 20 5.23 -6.14 7.47
N VAL A 21 5.14 -6.03 6.13
CA VAL A 21 3.85 -5.84 5.44
C VAL A 21 3.08 -7.15 5.42
N LYS A 22 1.82 -7.12 5.86
CA LYS A 22 0.93 -8.27 5.87
C LYS A 22 -0.01 -8.29 4.67
N PHE A 23 -0.64 -7.15 4.36
CA PHE A 23 -1.47 -6.96 3.18
C PHE A 23 -1.62 -5.48 2.85
N ILE A 24 -1.97 -5.21 1.59
CA ILE A 24 -2.20 -3.88 1.03
C ILE A 24 -3.65 -3.83 0.54
N GLU A 25 -4.37 -2.79 0.93
CA GLU A 25 -5.74 -2.49 0.51
C GLU A 25 -5.79 -1.12 -0.16
N VAL A 26 -6.67 -0.99 -1.15
CA VAL A 26 -6.97 0.29 -1.81
C VAL A 26 -8.36 0.73 -1.36
N SER A 27 -8.44 1.92 -0.77
CA SER A 27 -9.72 2.51 -0.36
C SER A 27 -10.41 3.16 -1.55
N ASP A 28 -11.68 2.82 -1.78
CA ASP A 28 -12.55 3.50 -2.74
C ASP A 28 -13.23 4.68 -2.04
N ASN A 29 -12.49 5.77 -1.86
CA ASN A 29 -13.05 7.03 -1.38
C ASN A 29 -13.07 8.03 -2.54
N GLU A 30 -14.27 8.51 -2.89
CA GLU A 30 -14.57 9.27 -4.13
C GLU A 30 -13.74 10.55 -4.30
N GLU A 31 -13.16 11.10 -3.21
CA GLU A 31 -12.38 12.34 -3.27
C GLU A 31 -10.86 12.13 -3.27
N ARG A 32 -10.37 11.00 -2.72
CA ARG A 32 -8.93 10.70 -2.55
C ARG A 32 -8.70 9.19 -2.46
N GLY A 33 -7.98 8.60 -3.41
CA GLY A 33 -7.51 7.23 -3.31
C GLY A 33 -6.48 7.12 -2.20
N ASP A 34 -6.78 6.34 -1.16
CA ASP A 34 -5.87 6.05 -0.06
C ASP A 34 -5.41 4.60 -0.15
N LEU A 35 -4.09 4.40 -0.07
CA LEU A 35 -3.46 3.09 0.08
C LEU A 35 -3.30 2.79 1.56
N ILE A 36 -3.85 1.66 1.97
CA ILE A 36 -3.85 1.20 3.35
C ILE A 36 -2.90 0.00 3.44
N ILE A 37 -1.79 0.19 4.14
CA ILE A 37 -0.78 -0.84 4.38
C ILE A 37 -0.98 -1.33 5.81
N THR A 38 -1.27 -2.62 5.96
CA THR A 38 -1.37 -3.25 7.29
C THR A 38 -0.12 -4.09 7.55
N PHE A 39 0.52 -3.86 8.69
CA PHE A 39 1.72 -4.57 9.11
C PHE A 39 1.38 -5.80 9.97
N MET A 40 2.35 -6.70 10.19
CA MET A 40 2.15 -7.93 10.97
C MET A 40 1.79 -7.63 12.44
N ASP A 41 2.27 -6.52 12.99
CA ASP A 41 1.94 -6.04 14.33
C ASP A 41 0.55 -5.38 14.43
N LYS A 42 -0.21 -5.34 13.32
CA LYS A 42 -1.53 -4.71 13.16
C LYS A 42 -1.50 -3.18 13.15
N ALA A 43 -0.34 -2.53 13.15
CA ALA A 43 -0.26 -1.13 12.75
C ALA A 43 -0.74 -0.96 11.31
N THR A 44 -1.35 0.20 11.06
CA THR A 44 -1.85 0.59 9.75
C THR A 44 -1.19 1.89 9.33
N GLN A 45 -0.73 1.96 8.10
CA GLN A 45 -0.24 3.19 7.49
C GLN A 45 -1.06 3.53 6.25
N VAL A 46 -1.48 4.78 6.17
CA VAL A 46 -2.31 5.29 5.08
C VAL A 46 -1.47 6.27 4.27
N ILE A 47 -1.40 6.03 2.96
CA ILE A 47 -0.68 6.86 2.00
C ILE A 47 -1.69 7.33 0.95
N SER A 48 -1.83 8.65 0.79
CA SER A 48 -2.72 9.21 -0.22
C SER A 48 -2.06 9.14 -1.60
N VAL A 49 -2.71 8.48 -2.56
CA VAL A 49 -2.15 8.13 -3.88
C VAL A 49 -2.88 8.75 -5.08
N GLY A 50 -3.84 9.63 -4.81
CA GLY A 50 -4.50 10.42 -5.86
C GLY A 50 -5.47 9.58 -6.70
N LEU A 51 -5.61 9.94 -7.98
CA LEU A 51 -6.60 9.34 -8.89
C LEU A 51 -6.18 7.94 -9.37
N ASP A 52 -4.88 7.68 -9.54
CA ASP A 52 -4.35 6.40 -10.03
C ASP A 52 -4.13 5.37 -8.92
N ARG A 53 -5.22 5.08 -8.20
CA ARG A 53 -5.22 4.23 -7.00
C ARG A 53 -4.90 2.76 -7.28
N GLU A 54 -5.37 2.23 -8.41
CA GLU A 54 -5.05 0.86 -8.84
C GLU A 54 -3.58 0.74 -9.23
N GLY A 55 -3.06 1.68 -10.05
CA GLY A 55 -1.65 1.70 -10.43
C GLY A 55 -0.71 1.83 -9.24
N ALA A 56 -1.07 2.64 -8.25
CA ALA A 56 -0.31 2.77 -7.01
C ALA A 56 -0.32 1.46 -6.18
N GLY A 57 -1.47 0.78 -6.10
CA GLY A 57 -1.59 -0.53 -5.47
C GLY A 57 -0.74 -1.59 -6.16
N ASP A 58 -0.83 -1.70 -7.49
CA ASP A 58 -0.04 -2.62 -8.31
C ASP A 58 1.48 -2.36 -8.16
N MET A 59 1.90 -1.10 -8.15
CA MET A 59 3.30 -0.73 -7.93
C MET A 59 3.79 -1.23 -6.58
N LEU A 60 3.02 -1.01 -5.51
CA LEU A 60 3.35 -1.44 -4.15
C LEU A 60 3.44 -2.97 -4.04
N VAL A 61 2.55 -3.69 -4.71
CA VAL A 61 2.56 -5.15 -4.76
C VAL A 61 3.79 -5.66 -5.49
N ARG A 62 4.14 -5.06 -6.63
CA ARG A 62 5.36 -5.41 -7.36
C ARG A 62 6.62 -5.11 -6.57
N LEU A 63 6.65 -4.00 -5.84
CA LEU A 63 7.74 -3.68 -4.92
C LEU A 63 7.82 -4.73 -3.82
N CYS A 64 6.71 -5.06 -3.17
CA CYS A 64 6.62 -6.16 -2.21
C CYS A 64 7.17 -7.46 -2.77
N GLN A 65 6.80 -7.87 -3.99
CA GLN A 65 7.29 -9.11 -4.61
C GLN A 65 8.78 -9.06 -4.98
N ALA A 66 9.28 -7.89 -5.40
CA ALA A 66 10.68 -7.71 -5.75
C ALA A 66 11.60 -7.69 -4.52
N VAL A 67 11.06 -7.26 -3.39
CA VAL A 67 11.81 -6.91 -2.19
C VAL A 67 11.63 -7.96 -1.07
N CYS A 68 10.45 -8.57 -0.97
CA CYS A 68 10.15 -9.67 -0.07
C CYS A 68 10.20 -10.99 -0.83
N ALA A 69 10.83 -12.00 -0.24
CA ALA A 69 10.80 -13.39 -0.74
C ALA A 69 9.49 -14.12 -0.42
N THR A 70 8.42 -13.39 -0.06
CA THR A 70 7.18 -13.95 0.49
C THR A 70 5.99 -13.55 -0.37
N ASP A 71 5.15 -14.55 -0.71
CA ASP A 71 3.98 -14.42 -1.55
C ASP A 71 2.91 -13.52 -0.88
N LEU A 72 2.80 -12.27 -1.32
CA LEU A 72 1.83 -11.30 -0.79
C LEU A 72 0.51 -11.39 -1.56
N SER A 73 -0.56 -11.76 -0.86
CA SER A 73 -1.93 -11.77 -1.37
C SER A 73 -2.47 -10.33 -1.40
N VAL A 74 -2.71 -9.81 -2.61
CA VAL A 74 -3.48 -8.58 -2.81
C VAL A 74 -4.96 -8.92 -2.58
N ARG A 75 -5.59 -8.29 -1.59
CA ARG A 75 -7.05 -8.28 -1.48
C ARG A 75 -7.56 -6.92 -1.91
N SER A 76 -7.89 -6.80 -3.19
CA SER A 76 -8.76 -5.74 -3.69
C SER A 76 -10.14 -6.00 -3.10
N LYS A 77 -10.45 -5.39 -1.97
CA LYS A 77 -11.81 -5.47 -1.41
C LYS A 77 -12.71 -4.60 -2.28
N ALA A 78 -13.31 -5.21 -3.29
CA ALA A 78 -14.42 -4.59 -4.00
C ALA A 78 -15.57 -4.44 -2.99
N LEU A 79 -15.65 -3.25 -2.38
CA LEU A 79 -16.78 -2.83 -1.56
C LEU A 79 -17.97 -2.60 -2.50
N TRP A 80 -18.58 -3.70 -2.95
CA TRP A 80 -19.90 -3.66 -3.57
C TRP A 80 -20.95 -3.41 -2.48
N ARG A 81 -21.88 -2.52 -2.83
CA ARG A 81 -23.05 -2.09 -2.09
C ARG A 81 -23.94 -3.23 -1.59
#